data_AF-A0A1C5V544-F1
#
_entry.id   AF-A0A1C5V544-F1
#
_cell.length_a   1.000
_cell.length_b   1.000
_cell.length_c   1.000
_cell.angle_alpha   90.00
_cell.angle_beta   90.00
_cell.angle_gamma   90.00
#
_symmetry.space_group_name_H-M   'P 1'
#
loop_
_entity.id
_entity.type
_entity.pdbx_description
1 polymer ?
#
loop_
_entity_poly.entity_id
_entity_poly.type
_entity_poly.pdbx_seq_one_letter_code
_entity_poly.pdbx_strand_id
1 'polypeptide(L)'
;MSVLITFIKLIAVFDLLVIAVYFGGDILSTMLNKLRRKPKQEDFFDFSQNAMTVSLSIDSIRQLCSGDAADFVEDKILPNAEKTMAVLTHQEQTAARLLLSALIGFLAAEAPMDEQSFPMVMELLNCMEGEKEDGCQDAVESLLEDAVRNTHRHEEYYSNYQRYQLMQVDKTRVILACRIIINDLLGKLYRYDYRFGYNLLLDEENSIEKKLHTPVREEWEVEEYEAGDC
;
A
#
# COMPACT_ATOMS: atom_id res chain seq x y z
N MET A 1 -54.37 -52.93 26.24
CA MET A 1 -53.23 -52.87 27.19
C MET A 1 -51.89 -53.00 26.47
N SER A 2 -51.63 -54.08 25.73
CA SER A 2 -50.34 -54.28 25.03
C SER A 2 -49.99 -53.21 23.98
N VAL A 3 -50.98 -52.72 23.22
CA VAL A 3 -50.77 -51.69 22.17
C VAL A 3 -50.29 -50.36 22.77
N LEU A 4 -50.85 -49.97 23.91
CA LEU A 4 -50.50 -48.72 24.59
C LEU A 4 -49.08 -48.75 25.15
N ILE A 5 -48.64 -49.91 25.65
CA ILE A 5 -47.26 -50.13 26.13
C ILE A 5 -46.26 -50.10 24.97
N THR A 6 -46.61 -50.68 23.80
CA THR A 6 -45.76 -50.58 22.60
C THR A 6 -45.64 -49.15 22.10
N PHE A 7 -46.71 -48.35 22.14
CA PHE A 7 -46.67 -46.94 21.74
C PHE A 7 -45.78 -46.11 22.68
N ILE A 8 -45.87 -46.30 24.00
CA ILE A 8 -45.01 -45.60 24.97
C ILE A 8 -43.53 -45.96 24.77
N LYS A 9 -43.22 -47.24 24.52
CA LYS A 9 -41.84 -47.66 24.20
C LYS A 9 -41.34 -47.05 22.90
N LEU A 10 -42.20 -46.93 21.88
CA LEU A 10 -41.83 -46.37 20.59
C LEU A 10 -41.53 -44.86 20.70
N ILE A 11 -42.32 -44.13 21.49
CA ILE A 11 -42.08 -42.72 21.80
C ILE A 11 -40.79 -42.55 22.60
N ALA A 12 -40.54 -43.37 23.62
CA ALA A 12 -39.31 -43.28 24.42
C ALA A 12 -38.05 -43.56 23.59
N VAL A 13 -38.10 -44.50 22.64
CA VAL A 13 -36.98 -44.78 21.73
C VAL A 13 -36.79 -43.63 20.74
N PHE A 14 -37.87 -43.04 20.24
CA PHE A 14 -37.81 -41.89 19.35
C PHE A 14 -37.20 -40.67 20.05
N ASP A 15 -37.61 -40.38 21.29
CA ASP A 15 -37.09 -39.26 22.08
C ASP A 15 -35.59 -39.44 22.39
N LEU A 16 -35.16 -40.67 22.72
CA LEU A 16 -33.74 -41.00 22.90
C LEU A 16 -32.94 -40.80 21.59
N LEU A 17 -33.51 -41.14 20.44
CA LEU A 17 -32.89 -40.95 19.13
C LEU A 17 -32.76 -39.45 18.80
N VAL A 18 -33.79 -38.66 19.09
CA VAL A 18 -33.79 -37.20 18.89
C VAL A 18 -32.73 -36.54 19.77
N ILE A 19 -32.62 -36.93 21.05
CA ILE A 19 -31.57 -36.44 21.96
C ILE A 19 -30.18 -36.85 21.46
N ALA A 20 -30.00 -38.07 20.94
CA ALA A 20 -28.74 -38.53 20.39
C ALA A 20 -28.32 -37.76 19.11
N VAL A 21 -29.26 -37.42 18.23
CA VAL A 21 -29.00 -36.58 17.05
C VAL A 21 -28.69 -35.14 17.46
N TYR A 22 -29.41 -34.60 18.45
CA TYR A 22 -29.23 -33.23 18.93
C TYR A 22 -27.87 -33.02 19.61
N PHE A 23 -27.41 -33.98 20.44
CA PHE A 23 -26.07 -33.93 21.03
C PHE A 23 -24.95 -34.44 20.10
N GLY A 24 -25.28 -35.28 19.11
CA GLY A 24 -24.30 -35.89 18.19
C GLY A 24 -23.89 -35.02 17.01
N GLY A 25 -24.63 -33.95 16.70
CA GLY A 25 -24.37 -33.06 15.56
C GLY A 25 -23.03 -32.31 15.62
N ASP A 26 -22.63 -31.86 16.82
CA ASP A 26 -21.39 -31.07 17.00
C ASP A 26 -20.12 -31.93 17.06
N ILE A 27 -20.24 -33.19 17.48
CA ILE A 27 -19.07 -34.10 17.58
C ILE A 27 -18.77 -34.76 16.24
N LEU A 28 -19.81 -35.13 15.47
CA LEU A 28 -19.65 -35.77 14.15
C LEU A 28 -19.12 -34.78 13.10
N SER A 29 -19.57 -33.52 13.10
CA SER A 29 -19.12 -32.49 12.17
C SER A 29 -17.63 -32.15 12.34
N THR A 30 -17.16 -32.09 13.59
CA THR A 30 -15.76 -31.82 13.93
C THR A 30 -14.82 -32.97 13.51
N MET A 31 -15.28 -34.22 13.59
CA MET A 31 -14.51 -35.39 13.18
C MET A 31 -14.52 -35.62 11.66
N LEU A 32 -15.65 -35.34 10.96
CA LEU A 32 -15.74 -35.50 9.51
C LEU A 32 -14.84 -34.49 8.76
N ASN A 33 -14.72 -33.26 9.27
CA ASN A 33 -13.84 -32.24 8.71
C ASN A 33 -12.34 -32.58 8.81
N LYS A 34 -11.95 -33.50 9.69
CA LYS A 34 -10.56 -33.98 9.80
C LYS A 34 -10.23 -35.12 8.83
N LEU A 35 -11.24 -35.87 8.34
CA LEU A 35 -11.01 -37.05 7.50
C LEU A 35 -10.98 -36.74 5.99
N ARG A 36 -11.54 -35.60 5.54
CA ARG A 36 -11.68 -35.27 4.12
C ARG A 36 -10.62 -34.30 3.59
N ARG A 37 -9.33 -34.60 3.81
CA ARG A 37 -8.23 -33.86 3.15
C ARG A 37 -7.73 -34.57 1.88
N LYS A 38 -7.93 -33.88 0.74
CA LYS A 38 -7.31 -33.92 -0.61
C LYS A 38 -8.00 -34.74 -1.74
N PRO A 39 -7.84 -34.40 -3.05
CA PRO A 39 -7.35 -33.17 -3.73
C PRO A 39 -8.25 -32.61 -4.89
N LYS A 40 -7.99 -31.35 -5.30
CA LYS A 40 -8.22 -30.65 -6.61
C LYS A 40 -9.60 -30.65 -7.30
N GLN A 41 -10.21 -29.46 -7.46
CA GLN A 41 -10.21 -28.63 -8.70
C GLN A 41 -11.47 -27.74 -8.78
N GLU A 42 -11.20 -26.44 -8.95
CA GLU A 42 -11.99 -25.35 -9.57
C GLU A 42 -13.53 -25.40 -9.46
N ASP A 43 -14.10 -24.46 -8.71
CA ASP A 43 -15.09 -23.53 -9.27
C ASP A 43 -15.32 -22.32 -8.35
N PHE A 44 -15.13 -21.14 -8.97
CA PHE A 44 -15.65 -19.81 -8.71
C PHE A 44 -16.24 -19.44 -7.34
N PHE A 45 -15.64 -18.38 -6.76
CA PHE A 45 -16.10 -17.51 -5.68
C PHE A 45 -16.17 -18.11 -4.26
N ASP A 46 -15.05 -18.02 -3.54
CA ASP A 46 -14.98 -18.16 -2.08
C ASP A 46 -14.45 -16.84 -1.48
N PHE A 47 -15.31 -16.13 -0.73
CA PHE A 47 -15.03 -14.86 -0.03
C PHE A 47 -14.38 -15.08 1.35
N SER A 48 -13.80 -16.26 1.59
CA SER A 48 -13.16 -16.59 2.86
C SER A 48 -11.64 -16.37 2.81
N GLN A 49 -11.19 -15.39 3.60
CA GLN A 49 -9.82 -15.21 4.11
C GLN A 49 -8.96 -16.48 4.04
N ASN A 50 -8.11 -16.53 3.02
CA ASN A 50 -6.91 -17.34 3.03
C ASN A 50 -5.75 -16.37 2.92
N ALA A 51 -4.74 -16.56 3.75
CA ALA A 51 -3.42 -15.94 3.68
C ALA A 51 -2.68 -16.36 2.39
N MET A 52 -3.27 -16.06 1.23
CA MET A 52 -2.55 -15.83 0.00
C MET A 52 -2.12 -14.38 0.05
N THR A 53 -0.85 -14.13 -0.23
CA THR A 53 -0.32 -12.81 -0.54
C THR A 53 -1.37 -11.99 -1.29
N VAL A 54 -2.05 -11.06 -0.60
CA VAL A 54 -3.04 -10.16 -1.22
C VAL A 54 -2.34 -9.53 -2.40
N SER A 55 -2.76 -9.89 -3.61
CA SER A 55 -2.23 -9.30 -4.82
C SER A 55 -2.53 -7.81 -4.74
N LEU A 56 -1.51 -6.98 -4.94
CA LEU A 56 -1.65 -5.53 -4.92
C LEU A 56 -2.86 -5.12 -5.78
N SER A 57 -3.71 -4.27 -5.23
CA SER A 57 -5.00 -3.86 -5.78
C SER A 57 -5.24 -2.37 -5.54
N ILE A 58 -6.24 -1.81 -6.21
CA ILE A 58 -6.65 -0.40 -6.06
C ILE A 58 -6.98 -0.04 -4.60
N ASP A 59 -7.55 -0.98 -3.83
CA ASP A 59 -7.96 -0.77 -2.45
C ASP A 59 -6.90 -1.17 -1.41
N SER A 60 -5.66 -1.47 -1.83
CA SER A 60 -4.64 -1.99 -0.90
C SER A 60 -4.26 -1.03 0.23
N ILE A 61 -4.31 0.28 0.00
CA ILE A 61 -4.05 1.28 1.05
C ILE A 61 -5.19 1.28 2.08
N ARG A 62 -6.45 1.14 1.63
CA ARG A 62 -7.64 1.09 2.51
C ARG A 62 -7.68 -0.13 3.42
N GLN A 63 -7.05 -1.21 2.97
CA GLN A 63 -6.98 -2.47 3.70
C GLN A 63 -5.80 -2.51 4.67
N LEU A 64 -4.93 -1.50 4.65
CA LEU A 64 -3.74 -1.45 5.46
C LEU A 64 -4.09 -1.09 6.90
N CYS A 65 -3.58 -1.85 7.87
CA CYS A 65 -3.64 -1.46 9.27
C CYS A 65 -2.57 -0.40 9.56
N SER A 66 -2.86 0.54 10.46
CA SER A 66 -1.86 1.53 10.89
C SER A 66 -0.67 0.82 11.55
N GLY A 67 0.54 1.11 11.06
CA GLY A 67 1.79 0.44 11.46
C GLY A 67 2.33 -0.58 10.43
N ASP A 68 1.48 -1.16 9.57
CA ASP A 68 1.92 -2.17 8.60
C ASP A 68 2.47 -1.55 7.29
N ALA A 69 2.60 -0.22 7.23
CA ALA A 69 3.00 0.50 6.01
C ALA A 69 4.42 0.18 5.54
N ALA A 70 5.35 -0.01 6.47
CA ALA A 70 6.73 -0.36 6.11
C ALA A 70 6.82 -1.75 5.47
N ASP A 71 6.18 -2.74 6.10
CA ASP A 71 6.12 -4.12 5.59
C ASP A 71 5.38 -4.16 4.25
N PHE A 72 4.29 -3.39 4.11
CA PHE A 72 3.56 -3.27 2.85
C PHE A 72 4.43 -2.70 1.71
N VAL A 73 5.21 -1.66 1.97
CA VAL A 73 6.11 -1.08 0.97
C VAL A 73 7.15 -2.10 0.52
N GLU A 74 7.82 -2.78 1.46
CA GLU A 74 8.84 -3.79 1.17
C GLU A 74 8.28 -5.02 0.44
N ASP A 75 7.15 -5.55 0.91
CA ASP A 75 6.64 -6.84 0.43
C ASP A 75 5.76 -6.72 -0.82
N LYS A 76 5.16 -5.54 -1.07
CA LYS A 76 4.16 -5.36 -2.13
C LYS A 76 4.54 -4.35 -3.19
N ILE A 77 5.18 -3.25 -2.81
CA ILE A 77 5.50 -2.16 -3.76
C ILE A 77 6.89 -2.38 -4.37
N LEU A 78 7.92 -2.53 -3.54
CA LEU A 78 9.30 -2.61 -4.01
C LEU A 78 9.66 -3.80 -4.90
N PRO A 79 9.02 -4.98 -4.83
CA PRO A 79 9.29 -6.07 -5.77
C PRO A 79 8.99 -5.69 -7.23
N ASN A 80 8.09 -4.73 -7.44
CA ASN A 80 7.78 -4.20 -8.77
C ASN A 80 8.76 -3.11 -9.23
N ALA A 81 9.61 -2.61 -8.34
CA ALA A 81 10.50 -1.48 -8.53
C ALA A 81 11.98 -1.86 -8.67
N GLU A 82 12.30 -3.16 -8.83
CA GLU A 82 13.69 -3.67 -8.82
C GLU A 82 14.63 -2.88 -9.74
N LYS A 83 14.17 -2.56 -10.96
CA LYS A 83 14.94 -1.78 -11.93
C LYS A 83 15.26 -0.36 -11.43
N THR A 84 14.28 0.34 -10.89
CA THR A 84 14.45 1.71 -10.36
C THR A 84 15.33 1.71 -9.11
N MET A 85 15.13 0.72 -8.22
CA MET A 85 15.90 0.58 -6.98
C MET A 85 17.37 0.26 -7.25
N ALA A 86 17.67 -0.52 -8.30
CA ALA A 86 19.04 -0.85 -8.68
C ALA A 86 19.88 0.37 -9.10
N VAL A 87 19.26 1.45 -9.56
CA VAL A 87 19.95 2.69 -9.97
C VAL A 87 20.28 3.58 -8.77
N LEU A 88 19.55 3.42 -7.66
CA LEU A 88 19.73 4.21 -6.45
C LEU A 88 20.86 3.67 -5.57
N THR A 89 21.53 4.57 -4.84
CA THR A 89 22.48 4.17 -3.79
C THR A 89 21.75 3.49 -2.63
N HIS A 90 22.45 2.71 -1.80
CA HIS A 90 21.84 2.05 -0.64
C HIS A 90 21.13 3.05 0.30
N GLN A 91 21.70 4.24 0.48
CA GLN A 91 21.09 5.29 1.32
C GLN A 91 19.84 5.87 0.65
N GLU A 92 19.87 6.13 -0.66
CA GLU A 92 18.70 6.59 -1.42
C GLU A 92 17.58 5.56 -1.44
N GLN A 93 17.89 4.27 -1.55
CA GLN A 93 16.90 3.20 -1.45
C GLN A 93 16.24 3.20 -0.07
N THR A 94 17.02 3.38 1.00
CA THR A 94 16.49 3.47 2.36
C THR A 94 15.63 4.71 2.56
N ALA A 95 16.05 5.84 1.99
CA ALA A 95 15.27 7.07 2.00
C ALA A 95 13.95 6.92 1.24
N ALA A 96 13.96 6.27 0.06
CA ALA A 96 12.78 5.99 -0.73
C ALA A 96 11.78 5.09 0.03
N ARG A 97 12.27 4.06 0.72
CA ARG A 97 11.45 3.20 1.60
C ARG A 97 10.79 3.99 2.72
N LEU A 98 11.57 4.80 3.44
CA LEU A 98 11.08 5.61 4.53
C LEU A 98 10.03 6.62 4.05
N LEU A 99 10.29 7.28 2.92
CA LEU A 99 9.37 8.25 2.33
C LEU A 99 8.06 7.58 1.91
N LEU A 100 8.11 6.49 1.14
CA LEU A 100 6.90 5.77 0.72
C LEU A 100 6.11 5.23 1.92
N SER A 101 6.80 4.68 2.92
CA SER A 101 6.17 4.17 4.15
C SER A 101 5.50 5.28 4.95
N ALA A 102 6.13 6.46 5.00
CA ALA A 102 5.56 7.64 5.64
C ALA A 102 4.30 8.13 4.92
N LEU A 103 4.34 8.29 3.59
CA LEU A 103 3.19 8.79 2.84
C LEU A 103 2.01 7.81 2.85
N ILE A 104 2.28 6.52 2.63
CA ILE A 104 1.24 5.49 2.65
C ILE A 104 0.69 5.30 4.06
N GLY A 105 1.55 5.27 5.08
CA GLY A 105 1.13 5.18 6.47
C GLY A 105 0.28 6.39 6.89
N PHE A 106 0.68 7.59 6.48
CA PHE A 106 -0.09 8.81 6.72
C PHE A 106 -1.49 8.71 6.10
N LEU A 107 -1.59 8.33 4.82
CA LEU A 107 -2.89 8.19 4.17
C LEU A 107 -3.76 7.13 4.83
N ALA A 108 -3.21 5.95 5.14
CA ALA A 108 -3.96 4.87 5.76
C ALA A 108 -4.48 5.24 7.17
N ALA A 109 -3.74 6.08 7.90
CA ALA A 109 -4.10 6.48 9.26
C ALA A 109 -5.04 7.68 9.32
N GLU A 110 -4.75 8.72 8.55
CA GLU A 110 -5.34 10.05 8.73
C GLU A 110 -6.26 10.48 7.58
N ALA A 111 -6.06 9.96 6.36
CA ALA A 111 -6.86 10.36 5.21
C ALA A 111 -8.24 9.68 5.20
N PRO A 112 -9.29 10.37 4.72
CA PRO A 112 -10.60 9.75 4.55
C PRO A 112 -10.54 8.61 3.51
N MET A 113 -11.48 7.67 3.61
CA MET A 113 -11.48 6.43 2.82
C MET A 113 -11.38 6.67 1.30
N ASP A 114 -11.95 7.75 0.78
CA ASP A 114 -11.90 8.12 -0.63
C ASP A 114 -10.52 8.61 -1.09
N GLU A 115 -9.72 9.18 -0.18
CA GLU A 115 -8.37 9.67 -0.44
C GLU A 115 -7.27 8.60 -0.23
N GLN A 116 -7.59 7.48 0.42
CA GLN A 116 -6.70 6.33 0.65
C GLN A 116 -6.39 5.56 -0.64
N SER A 117 -5.63 6.16 -1.55
CA SER A 117 -5.38 5.64 -2.89
C SER A 117 -3.98 5.99 -3.39
N PHE A 118 -3.42 5.16 -4.29
CA PHE A 118 -2.10 5.40 -4.88
C PHE A 118 -1.99 6.73 -5.65
N PRO A 119 -3.05 7.22 -6.33
CA PRO A 119 -3.02 8.55 -6.89
C PRO A 119 -2.76 9.66 -5.88
N MET A 120 -3.34 9.56 -4.68
CA MET A 120 -3.09 10.55 -3.63
C MET A 120 -1.63 10.52 -3.16
N VAL A 121 -1.00 9.34 -3.13
CA VAL A 121 0.45 9.23 -2.89
C VAL A 121 1.25 9.98 -3.96
N MET A 122 0.83 9.88 -5.23
CA MET A 122 1.47 10.60 -6.33
C MET A 122 1.31 12.13 -6.18
N GLU A 123 0.13 12.60 -5.78
CA GLU A 123 -0.09 14.03 -5.50
C GLU A 123 0.79 14.55 -4.37
N LEU A 124 0.90 13.82 -3.26
CA LEU A 124 1.81 14.18 -2.18
C LEU A 124 3.26 14.26 -2.67
N LEU A 125 3.71 13.30 -3.48
CA LEU A 125 5.04 13.33 -4.08
C LEU A 125 5.24 14.51 -5.06
N ASN A 126 4.20 14.93 -5.77
CA ASN A 126 4.25 16.12 -6.64
C ASN A 126 4.30 17.42 -5.83
N CYS A 127 3.59 17.50 -4.70
CA CYS A 127 3.70 18.66 -3.80
C CYS A 127 5.11 18.84 -3.24
N MET A 128 5.86 17.74 -3.10
CA MET A 128 7.27 17.77 -2.69
C MET A 128 8.22 18.15 -3.84
N GLU A 129 7.76 18.10 -5.10
CA GLU A 129 8.52 18.50 -6.28
C GLU A 129 8.26 19.98 -6.59
N GLY A 130 9.17 20.85 -6.17
CA GLY A 130 9.13 22.28 -6.47
C GLY A 130 10.27 23.04 -5.82
N GLU A 131 10.66 24.17 -6.41
CA GLU A 131 11.57 25.12 -5.78
C GLU A 131 10.87 25.70 -4.55
N LYS A 132 11.47 25.50 -3.38
CA LYS A 132 10.98 26.09 -2.14
C LYS A 132 11.48 27.53 -2.10
N GLU A 133 10.59 28.50 -1.96
CA GLU A 133 11.01 29.83 -1.54
C GLU A 133 11.75 29.71 -0.19
N ASP A 134 12.87 30.40 -0.08
CA ASP A 134 13.74 30.34 1.09
C ASP A 134 12.94 30.69 2.37
N GLY A 135 12.82 29.72 3.28
CA GLY A 135 12.06 29.85 4.53
C GLY A 135 10.62 29.31 4.52
N CYS A 136 10.09 28.79 3.41
CA CYS A 136 8.78 28.14 3.38
C CYS A 136 8.87 26.64 3.75
N GLN A 137 8.03 26.21 4.70
CA GLN A 137 7.93 24.80 5.11
C GLN A 137 7.30 23.98 3.98
N ASP A 138 7.75 22.73 3.79
CA ASP A 138 7.18 21.84 2.79
C ASP A 138 5.69 21.64 3.07
N ALA A 139 4.85 21.71 2.02
CA ALA A 139 3.41 21.53 2.17
C ALA A 139 3.10 20.16 2.80
N VAL A 140 3.85 19.13 2.41
CA VAL A 140 3.72 17.78 2.97
C VAL A 140 4.21 17.72 4.41
N GLU A 141 5.30 18.41 4.75
CA GLU A 141 5.79 18.47 6.13
C GLU A 141 4.78 19.16 7.06
N SER A 142 4.24 20.29 6.62
CA SER A 142 3.22 21.05 7.36
C SER A 142 1.98 20.19 7.62
N LEU A 143 1.55 19.46 6.59
CA LEU A 143 0.39 18.57 6.65
C LEU A 143 0.62 17.38 7.62
N LEU A 144 1.81 16.78 7.60
CA LEU A 144 2.18 15.71 8.53
C LEU A 144 2.29 16.23 9.98
N GLU A 145 2.86 17.40 10.19
CA GLU A 145 2.97 18.03 11.51
C GLU A 145 1.61 18.40 12.09
N ASP A 146 0.73 18.98 11.28
CA ASP A 146 -0.62 19.34 11.69
C ASP A 146 -1.45 18.12 12.07
N ALA A 147 -1.34 17.02 11.32
CA ALA A 147 -1.99 15.76 11.66
C ALA A 147 -1.58 15.28 13.07
N VAL A 148 -0.28 15.20 13.34
CA VAL A 148 0.26 14.79 14.65
C VAL A 148 -0.15 15.72 15.77
N ARG A 149 -0.14 17.05 15.52
CA ARG A 149 -0.58 18.05 16.50
C ARG A 149 -2.06 17.93 16.85
N ASN A 150 -2.90 17.64 15.85
CA ASN A 150 -4.35 17.59 16.00
C ASN A 150 -4.83 16.29 16.64
N THR A 151 -4.24 15.15 16.28
CA THR A 151 -4.62 13.84 16.84
C THR A 151 -3.96 13.56 18.19
N HIS A 152 -2.91 14.31 18.55
CA HIS A 152 -2.04 14.05 19.70
C HIS A 152 -1.48 12.62 19.72
N ARG A 153 -1.43 11.97 18.55
CA ARG A 153 -0.91 10.62 18.36
C ARG A 153 0.34 10.71 17.49
N HIS A 154 1.45 10.26 18.04
CA HIS A 154 2.66 10.05 17.26
C HIS A 154 2.57 8.66 16.64
N GLU A 155 2.23 8.60 15.36
CA GLU A 155 2.23 7.35 14.59
C GLU A 155 3.56 7.13 13.86
N GLU A 156 3.81 5.87 13.49
CA GLU A 156 5.06 5.43 12.86
C GLU A 156 5.34 6.14 11.53
N TYR A 157 4.30 6.55 10.80
CA TYR A 157 4.45 7.26 9.53
C TYR A 157 5.22 8.58 9.72
N TYR A 158 4.97 9.32 10.81
CA TYR A 158 5.64 10.59 11.08
C TYR A 158 7.10 10.36 11.48
N SER A 159 7.37 9.31 12.27
CA SER A 159 8.75 8.93 12.62
C SER A 159 9.55 8.53 11.36
N ASN A 160 8.93 7.81 10.43
CA ASN A 160 9.56 7.46 9.15
C ASN A 160 9.85 8.70 8.31
N TYR A 161 8.94 9.67 8.26
CA TYR A 161 9.16 10.93 7.56
C TYR A 161 10.31 11.74 8.16
N GLN A 162 10.36 11.87 9.49
CA GLN A 162 11.46 12.56 10.17
C GLN A 162 12.81 11.88 9.93
N ARG A 163 12.85 10.54 9.98
CA ARG A 163 14.06 9.77 9.63
C ARG A 163 14.49 10.02 8.19
N TYR A 164 13.53 10.03 7.26
CA TYR A 164 13.79 10.41 5.87
C TYR A 164 14.39 11.81 5.78
N GLN A 165 13.81 12.81 6.46
CA GLN A 165 14.31 14.19 6.44
C GLN A 165 15.76 14.30 6.92
N LEU A 166 16.11 13.58 8.00
CA LEU A 166 17.46 13.59 8.58
C LEU A 166 18.53 12.89 7.70
N MET A 167 18.16 12.10 6.69
CA MET A 167 19.13 11.43 5.83
C MET A 167 19.86 12.41 4.90
N GLN A 168 21.19 12.32 4.86
CA GLN A 168 22.03 13.07 3.92
C GLN A 168 22.05 12.40 2.55
N VAL A 169 20.96 12.55 1.80
CA VAL A 169 20.78 12.04 0.44
C VAL A 169 20.23 13.15 -0.44
N ASP A 170 20.39 13.02 -1.76
CA ASP A 170 19.73 13.89 -2.72
C ASP A 170 18.21 13.65 -2.68
N LYS A 171 17.49 14.55 -2.01
CA LYS A 171 16.03 14.47 -1.82
C LYS A 171 15.30 14.52 -3.16
N THR A 172 15.79 15.30 -4.11
CA THR A 172 15.15 15.47 -5.42
C THR A 172 15.18 14.15 -6.20
N ARG A 173 16.33 13.48 -6.18
CA ARG A 173 16.52 12.16 -6.77
C ARG A 173 15.68 11.08 -6.09
N VAL A 174 15.56 11.11 -4.76
CA VAL A 174 14.71 10.17 -4.01
C VAL A 174 13.23 10.38 -4.32
N ILE A 175 12.74 11.63 -4.32
CA ILE A 175 11.36 11.97 -4.68
C ILE A 175 11.06 11.53 -6.11
N LEU A 176 11.97 11.80 -7.05
CA LEU A 176 11.84 11.36 -8.44
C LEU A 176 11.71 9.83 -8.53
N ALA A 177 12.55 9.09 -7.81
CA ALA A 177 12.47 7.64 -7.79
C ALA A 177 11.15 7.13 -7.21
N CYS A 178 10.67 7.70 -6.10
CA CYS A 178 9.36 7.36 -5.53
C CYS A 178 8.23 7.61 -6.53
N ARG A 179 8.27 8.71 -7.28
CA ARG A 179 7.28 9.01 -8.33
C ARG A 179 7.30 8.00 -9.46
N ILE A 180 8.48 7.57 -9.90
CA ILE A 180 8.63 6.51 -10.91
C ILE A 180 8.00 5.21 -10.42
N ILE A 181 8.28 4.83 -9.18
CA ILE A 181 7.76 3.60 -8.56
C ILE A 181 6.23 3.64 -8.51
N ILE A 182 5.65 4.73 -8.01
CA ILE A 182 4.20 4.87 -7.91
C ILE A 182 3.55 4.96 -9.30
N ASN A 183 4.16 5.64 -10.27
CA ASN A 183 3.64 5.70 -11.64
C ASN A 183 3.60 4.32 -12.32
N ASP A 184 4.66 3.53 -12.20
CA ASP A 184 4.67 2.15 -12.72
C ASP A 184 3.56 1.31 -12.05
N LEU A 185 3.36 1.51 -10.75
CA LEU A 185 2.28 0.88 -9.99
C LEU A 185 0.90 1.27 -10.51
N LEU A 186 0.67 2.57 -10.74
CA LEU A 186 -0.58 3.11 -11.27
C LEU A 186 -0.89 2.54 -12.64
N GLY A 187 0.11 2.47 -13.53
CA GLY A 187 -0.05 1.88 -14.86
C GLY A 187 -0.47 0.40 -14.82
N LYS A 188 0.08 -0.36 -13.86
CA LYS A 188 -0.27 -1.78 -13.65
C LYS A 188 -1.67 -1.96 -13.05
N LEU A 189 -2.01 -1.16 -12.04
CA LEU A 189 -3.25 -1.32 -11.27
C LEU A 189 -4.48 -0.73 -11.95
N TYR A 190 -4.36 0.44 -12.58
CA TYR A 190 -5.50 1.22 -13.09
C TYR A 190 -5.64 1.17 -14.62
N ARG A 191 -5.00 0.18 -15.29
CA ARG A 191 -5.11 -0.17 -16.72
C ARG A 191 -5.74 0.93 -17.61
N TYR A 192 -4.95 1.87 -18.13
CA TYR A 192 -5.34 2.94 -19.07
C TYR A 192 -6.58 3.83 -18.73
N ASP A 193 -7.44 3.46 -17.79
CA ASP A 193 -8.57 4.27 -17.29
C ASP A 193 -8.06 5.42 -16.42
N TYR A 194 -6.84 5.29 -15.90
CA TYR A 194 -6.09 6.41 -15.31
C TYR A 194 -5.47 7.30 -16.40
N ARG A 195 -6.34 7.97 -17.17
CA ARG A 195 -5.99 9.01 -18.16
C ARG A 195 -6.02 10.43 -17.58
N PHE A 196 -6.05 10.57 -16.25
CA PHE A 196 -5.98 11.86 -15.60
C PHE A 196 -4.53 12.25 -15.30
N GLY A 197 -4.04 13.24 -16.06
CA GLY A 197 -3.19 14.31 -15.53
C GLY A 197 -1.70 14.05 -15.36
N TYR A 198 -1.23 12.82 -15.17
CA TYR A 198 0.21 12.56 -15.12
C TYR A 198 0.70 12.28 -16.52
N ASN A 199 1.65 13.09 -16.98
CA ASN A 199 2.29 12.91 -18.28
C ASN A 199 2.76 11.46 -18.44
N LEU A 200 1.98 10.68 -19.20
CA LEU A 200 2.40 9.48 -19.90
C LEU A 200 3.45 9.81 -20.99
N LEU A 201 3.94 11.06 -21.04
CA LEU A 201 5.10 11.49 -21.82
C LEU A 201 6.40 11.05 -21.13
N LEU A 202 6.45 9.76 -20.83
CA LEU A 202 7.68 8.99 -20.80
C LEU A 202 7.94 8.53 -22.24
N ASP A 203 8.03 9.49 -23.15
CA ASP A 203 8.43 9.24 -24.52
C ASP A 203 9.81 8.57 -24.46
N GLU A 204 10.10 7.61 -25.34
CA GLU A 204 11.36 6.84 -25.32
C GLU A 204 12.62 7.75 -25.33
N GLU A 205 12.48 9.00 -25.77
CA GLU A 205 13.52 10.04 -25.75
C GLU A 205 13.80 10.64 -24.35
N ASN A 206 12.85 10.54 -23.42
CA ASN A 206 12.86 11.06 -22.04
C ASN A 206 13.07 9.95 -20.98
N SER A 207 13.71 8.84 -21.37
CA SER A 207 13.93 7.65 -20.56
C SER A 207 14.28 7.99 -19.10
N ILE A 208 13.43 7.52 -18.19
CA ILE A 208 13.57 7.61 -16.74
C ILE A 208 14.97 7.22 -16.24
N GLU A 209 15.56 6.21 -16.90
CA GLU A 209 16.93 5.76 -16.67
C GLU A 209 17.93 6.89 -16.97
N LYS A 210 17.76 7.64 -18.06
CA LYS A 210 18.58 8.83 -18.36
C LYS A 210 18.40 9.95 -17.35
N LYS A 211 17.20 10.19 -16.79
CA LYS A 211 17.00 11.23 -15.76
C LYS A 211 17.65 10.86 -14.41
N LEU A 212 17.69 9.57 -14.06
CA LEU A 212 18.43 9.08 -12.89
C LEU A 212 19.94 8.99 -13.12
N HIS A 213 20.40 8.80 -14.36
CA HIS A 213 21.82 8.74 -14.72
C HIS A 213 22.45 10.10 -15.05
N THR A 214 21.65 11.09 -15.45
CA THR A 214 22.14 12.47 -15.59
C THR A 214 22.28 13.04 -14.18
N PRO A 215 23.50 13.37 -13.70
CA PRO A 215 23.62 14.14 -12.47
C PRO A 215 22.82 15.44 -12.65
N VAL A 216 22.06 15.86 -11.65
CA VAL A 216 21.34 17.13 -11.64
C VAL A 216 22.36 18.24 -11.83
N ARG A 217 22.60 18.62 -13.08
CA ARG A 217 23.43 19.75 -13.45
C ARG A 217 22.46 20.91 -13.51
N GLU A 218 22.53 21.78 -12.52
CA GLU A 218 21.96 23.12 -12.60
C GLU A 218 22.48 23.75 -13.91
N GLU A 219 21.63 23.82 -14.91
CA GLU A 219 21.83 24.69 -16.06
C GLU A 219 21.66 26.13 -15.56
N TRP A 220 22.71 26.65 -14.94
CA TRP A 220 22.91 28.09 -14.88
C TRP A 220 23.29 28.52 -16.31
N GLU A 221 22.29 28.82 -17.13
CA GLU A 221 22.49 29.79 -18.21
C GLU A 221 22.73 31.14 -17.52
N VAL A 222 24.00 31.41 -17.20
CA VAL A 222 24.44 32.76 -16.91
C VAL A 222 24.26 33.50 -18.24
N GLU A 223 23.14 34.21 -18.39
CA GLU A 223 23.02 35.17 -19.47
C GLU A 223 24.23 36.11 -19.36
N GLU A 224 25.21 35.94 -20.27
CA GLU A 224 26.27 36.91 -20.46
C GLU A 224 25.58 38.21 -20.92
N TYR A 225 25.29 39.09 -19.96
CA TYR A 225 24.99 40.48 -20.25
C TYR A 225 26.21 41.04 -21.00
N GLU A 226 26.07 41.19 -22.31
CA GLU A 226 27.01 41.98 -23.11
C GLU A 226 27.11 43.36 -22.47
N ALA A 227 28.29 43.66 -21.91
CA ALA A 227 28.66 45.01 -21.56
C ALA A 227 28.79 45.80 -22.88
N GLY A 228 27.68 46.42 -23.28
CA GLY A 228 27.64 47.39 -24.35
C GLY A 228 28.51 48.59 -23.97
N ASP A 229 29.67 48.69 -24.60
CA ASP A 229 30.55 49.84 -24.60
C ASP A 229 29.90 50.95 -25.45
N CYS A 230 29.30 51.96 -24.80
CA CYS A 230 28.99 53.31 -25.34
C CYS A 230 28.51 54.26 -24.22
#